data_AF-A0A7V9R744-F1
#
_entry.id   AF-A0A7V9R744-F1
#
_cell.length_a   1.000
_cell.length_b   1.000
_cell.length_c   1.000
_cell.angle_alpha   90.00
_cell.angle_beta   90.00
_cell.angle_gamma   90.00
#
_symmetry.space_group_name_H-M   'P 1'
#
loop_
_entity.id
_entity.type
_entity.pdbx_description
1 polymer ?
#
loop_
_entity_poly.entity_id
_entity_poly.type
_entity_poly.pdbx_seq_one_letter_code
_entity_poly.pdbx_strand_id
1 'polypeptide(L)'
;MSVSLVVSGCSALTGDDEVVRVYSARHYELEAAFEQFTDDTGIEVEFLYGTDADLRERIEAEGEDTPADVYMTVDAGNLSLAAEEGIFQPLQSDILTEAIPEQFRDTEDRWFGLAERARTIVYDASRVDPSELSTYEDLADPRWEGRLCLRGA
;
A
#
# COMPACT_ATOMS: atom_id res chain seq x y z
N MET A 1 -36.16 -42.65 26.47
CA MET A 1 -35.42 -43.02 25.23
C MET A 1 -35.62 -41.87 24.26
N SER A 2 -34.70 -40.91 24.25
CA SER A 2 -34.80 -39.70 23.42
C SER A 2 -33.92 -39.91 22.21
N VAL A 3 -34.52 -39.97 21.02
CA VAL A 3 -33.83 -40.17 19.75
C VAL A 3 -33.26 -38.81 19.32
N SER A 4 -31.93 -38.71 19.27
CA SER A 4 -31.23 -37.57 18.66
C SER A 4 -31.27 -37.71 17.14
N LEU A 5 -31.73 -36.67 16.46
CA LEU A 5 -31.64 -36.53 15.01
C LEU A 5 -30.42 -35.66 14.70
N VAL A 6 -29.30 -36.28 14.32
CA VAL A 6 -28.13 -35.54 13.82
C VAL A 6 -28.32 -35.38 12.31
N VAL A 7 -28.69 -34.18 11.89
CA VAL A 7 -28.62 -33.79 10.47
C VAL A 7 -27.17 -33.45 10.18
N SER A 8 -26.44 -34.41 9.63
CA SER A 8 -25.11 -34.17 9.05
C SER A 8 -25.34 -33.59 7.66
N GLY A 9 -25.39 -32.26 7.59
CA GLY A 9 -25.36 -31.54 6.32
C GLY A 9 -23.96 -31.62 5.73
N CYS A 10 -23.78 -32.42 4.69
CA CYS A 10 -22.69 -32.22 3.74
C CYS A 10 -22.93 -30.88 3.05
N SER A 11 -22.38 -29.80 3.59
CA SER A 11 -22.02 -28.67 2.73
C SER A 11 -20.94 -29.19 1.80
N ALA A 12 -21.30 -29.37 0.54
CA ALA A 12 -20.33 -29.34 -0.53
C ALA A 12 -19.54 -28.04 -0.35
N LEU A 13 -18.25 -28.16 -0.01
CA LEU A 13 -17.30 -27.09 -0.19
C LEU A 13 -17.21 -26.90 -1.70
N THR A 14 -18.10 -26.06 -2.25
CA THR A 14 -17.78 -25.32 -3.45
C THR A 14 -16.44 -24.66 -3.15
N GLY A 15 -15.41 -24.96 -3.96
CA GLY A 15 -14.22 -24.14 -3.97
C GLY A 15 -14.69 -22.75 -4.33
N ASP A 16 -14.83 -21.88 -3.33
CA ASP A 16 -14.88 -20.46 -3.57
C ASP A 16 -13.54 -20.17 -4.25
N ASP A 17 -13.60 -19.70 -5.50
CA ASP A 17 -12.45 -19.09 -6.14
C ASP A 17 -11.94 -18.03 -5.14
N GLU A 18 -10.76 -18.26 -4.57
CA GLU A 18 -10.23 -17.43 -3.50
C GLU A 18 -9.89 -16.07 -4.12
N VAL A 19 -10.66 -15.04 -3.77
CA VAL A 19 -10.49 -13.68 -4.31
C VAL A 19 -9.88 -12.81 -3.23
N VAL A 20 -8.74 -12.20 -3.53
CA VAL A 20 -8.12 -11.15 -2.70
C VAL A 20 -8.58 -9.79 -3.19
N ARG A 21 -9.20 -9.00 -2.29
CA ARG A 21 -9.68 -7.66 -2.57
C ARG A 21 -8.67 -6.62 -2.13
N VAL A 22 -8.15 -5.88 -3.11
CA VAL A 22 -7.13 -4.87 -2.91
C VAL A 22 -7.73 -3.48 -3.07
N TYR A 23 -7.83 -2.75 -1.95
CA TYR A 23 -8.18 -1.34 -1.97
C TYR A 23 -6.91 -0.54 -2.23
N SER A 24 -6.81 0.11 -3.39
CA SER A 24 -5.58 0.76 -3.82
C SER A 24 -5.71 2.26 -4.09
N ALA A 25 -4.88 3.05 -3.42
CA ALA A 25 -4.67 4.46 -3.72
C ALA A 25 -3.58 4.70 -4.79
N ARG A 26 -3.04 3.62 -5.39
CA ARG A 26 -2.06 3.69 -6.48
C ARG A 26 -2.80 3.78 -7.82
N HIS A 27 -2.35 4.68 -8.68
CA HIS A 27 -2.97 5.01 -9.96
C HIS A 27 -2.12 4.58 -11.17
N TYR A 28 -1.28 3.56 -11.00
CA TYR A 28 -0.43 3.01 -12.07
C TYR A 28 -0.86 1.58 -12.39
N GLU A 29 -0.53 1.11 -13.59
CA GLU A 29 -0.73 -0.28 -14.03
C GLU A 29 0.05 -1.22 -13.09
N LEU A 30 -0.65 -1.73 -12.09
CA LEU A 30 -0.17 -2.80 -11.21
C LEU A 30 -0.64 -4.16 -11.71
N GLU A 31 -1.61 -4.19 -12.62
CA GLU A 31 -2.32 -5.39 -13.06
C GLU A 31 -1.36 -6.50 -13.52
N ALA A 32 -0.31 -6.16 -14.28
CA ALA A 32 0.65 -7.15 -14.79
C ALA A 32 1.37 -7.96 -13.68
N ALA A 33 1.66 -7.35 -12.51
CA ALA A 33 2.28 -8.08 -11.41
C ALA A 33 1.30 -9.02 -10.71
N PHE A 34 0.02 -8.64 -10.67
CA PHE A 34 -1.04 -9.45 -10.05
C PHE A 34 -1.58 -10.53 -10.99
N GLU A 35 -1.56 -10.32 -12.30
CA GLU A 35 -1.82 -11.37 -13.30
C GLU A 35 -0.86 -12.55 -13.11
N GLN A 36 0.44 -12.27 -12.94
CA GLN A 36 1.42 -13.32 -12.67
C GLN A 36 1.16 -14.03 -11.32
N PHE A 37 0.75 -13.29 -10.29
CA PHE A 37 0.35 -13.89 -9.01
C PHE A 37 -0.85 -14.84 -9.19
N THR A 38 -1.86 -14.44 -9.95
CA THR A 38 -3.03 -15.28 -10.25
C THR A 38 -2.64 -16.50 -11.07
N ASP A 39 -1.78 -16.37 -12.08
CA ASP A 39 -1.27 -17.51 -12.86
C ASP A 39 -0.50 -18.53 -11.99
N ASP A 40 0.31 -18.05 -11.04
CA ASP A 40 1.15 -18.88 -10.17
C ASP A 40 0.36 -19.55 -9.03
N THR A 41 -0.68 -18.89 -8.52
CA THR A 41 -1.40 -19.33 -7.30
C THR A 41 -2.82 -19.81 -7.55
N GLY A 42 -3.45 -19.40 -8.65
CA GLY A 42 -4.87 -19.59 -8.92
C GLY A 42 -5.80 -18.66 -8.12
N ILE A 43 -5.25 -17.70 -7.38
CA ILE A 43 -6.02 -16.75 -6.55
C ILE A 43 -6.31 -15.51 -7.39
N GLU A 44 -7.59 -15.15 -7.52
CA GLU A 44 -8.04 -13.97 -8.26
C GLU A 44 -7.79 -12.70 -7.43
N VAL A 45 -7.52 -11.57 -8.10
CA VAL A 45 -7.28 -10.29 -7.43
C VAL A 45 -8.23 -9.23 -7.97
N GLU A 46 -9.09 -8.71 -7.09
CA GLU A 46 -10.04 -7.64 -7.42
C GLU A 46 -9.57 -6.31 -6.85
N PHE A 47 -9.51 -5.28 -7.69
CA PHE A 47 -9.09 -3.95 -7.28
C PHE A 47 -10.26 -3.01 -7.06
N LEU A 48 -10.18 -2.23 -5.98
CA LEU A 48 -10.97 -1.05 -5.77
C LEU A 48 -10.07 0.17 -5.66
N TYR A 49 -10.16 1.07 -6.65
CA TYR A 49 -9.34 2.26 -6.69
C TYR A 49 -10.05 3.47 -6.06
N GLY A 50 -9.28 4.32 -5.39
CA GLY A 50 -9.77 5.55 -4.77
C GLY A 50 -8.62 6.45 -4.34
N THR A 51 -8.93 7.60 -3.73
CA THR A 51 -7.88 8.36 -3.03
C THR A 51 -7.57 7.72 -1.68
N ASP A 52 -6.39 7.99 -1.13
CA ASP A 52 -6.00 7.47 0.19
C ASP A 52 -7.04 7.84 1.28
N ALA A 53 -7.51 9.09 1.29
CA ALA A 53 -8.51 9.55 2.24
C ALA A 53 -9.85 8.82 2.07
N ASP A 54 -10.35 8.71 0.84
CA ASP A 54 -11.64 8.05 0.57
C ASP A 54 -11.62 6.57 0.95
N LEU A 55 -10.49 5.88 0.67
CA LEU A 55 -10.36 4.46 0.98
C LEU A 55 -10.25 4.19 2.47
N ARG A 56 -9.51 5.02 3.22
CA ARG A 56 -9.43 4.88 4.68
C ARG A 56 -10.77 5.16 5.36
N GLU A 57 -11.45 6.24 4.98
CA GLU A 57 -12.81 6.54 5.49
C GLU A 57 -13.78 5.40 5.17
N ARG A 58 -13.66 4.81 3.97
CA ARG A 58 -14.47 3.65 3.59
C ARG A 58 -14.17 2.43 4.45
N ILE A 59 -12.91 2.05 4.63
CA ILE A 59 -12.54 0.89 5.45
C ILE A 59 -13.03 1.09 6.90
N GLU A 60 -12.86 2.30 7.44
CA GLU A 60 -13.38 2.64 8.77
C GLU A 60 -14.91 2.52 8.85
N ALA A 61 -15.63 3.01 7.84
CA ALA A 61 -17.08 2.93 7.78
C ALA A 61 -17.60 1.49 7.59
N GLU A 62 -16.86 0.65 6.87
CA GLU A 62 -17.16 -0.77 6.69
C GLU A 62 -16.83 -1.60 7.96
N GLY A 63 -15.82 -1.19 8.73
CA GLY A 63 -15.46 -1.81 10.00
C GLY A 63 -15.09 -3.29 9.85
N GLU A 64 -15.58 -4.13 10.78
CA GLU A 64 -15.34 -5.59 10.76
C GLU A 64 -15.96 -6.29 9.53
N ASP A 65 -16.88 -5.64 8.84
CA ASP A 65 -17.54 -6.14 7.62
C ASP A 65 -16.83 -5.67 6.34
N THR A 66 -15.67 -5.01 6.43
CA THR A 66 -14.92 -4.61 5.24
C THR A 66 -14.54 -5.83 4.40
N PRO A 67 -14.83 -5.80 3.08
CA PRO A 67 -14.37 -6.84 2.18
C PRO A 67 -12.90 -6.64 1.78
N ALA A 68 -12.21 -5.59 2.26
CA ALA A 68 -10.83 -5.32 1.90
C ALA A 68 -9.86 -6.28 2.62
N ASP A 69 -9.09 -7.04 1.83
CA ASP A 69 -8.03 -7.92 2.35
C ASP A 69 -6.69 -7.20 2.41
N VAL A 70 -6.44 -6.30 1.45
CA VAL A 70 -5.20 -5.52 1.34
C VAL A 70 -5.54 -4.06 1.11
N TYR A 71 -5.00 -3.19 1.96
CA TYR A 71 -4.95 -1.76 1.70
C TYR A 71 -3.56 -1.35 1.18
N MET A 72 -3.51 -0.79 -0.02
CA MET A 72 -2.27 -0.43 -0.71
C MET A 72 -2.24 1.05 -1.07
N THR A 73 -1.29 1.79 -0.52
CA THR A 73 -1.16 3.24 -0.75
C THR A 73 0.25 3.63 -1.20
N VAL A 74 0.48 4.95 -1.33
CA VAL A 74 1.78 5.58 -1.53
C VAL A 74 2.10 6.45 -0.33
N ASP A 75 3.40 6.61 -0.07
CA ASP A 75 3.94 7.41 1.05
C ASP A 75 3.85 6.71 2.42
N ALA A 76 4.95 6.73 3.16
CA ALA A 76 5.02 6.11 4.48
C ALA A 76 4.18 6.86 5.53
N GLY A 77 3.92 8.15 5.34
CA GLY A 77 3.03 8.92 6.22
C GLY A 77 1.59 8.43 6.15
N ASN A 78 1.10 8.08 4.97
CA ASN A 78 -0.23 7.49 4.79
C ASN A 78 -0.33 6.11 5.43
N LEU A 79 0.70 5.27 5.28
CA LEU A 79 0.78 3.97 5.94
C LEU A 79 0.79 4.11 7.48
N SER A 80 1.56 5.05 8.01
CA SER A 80 1.59 5.34 9.46
C SER A 80 0.21 5.76 9.96
N LEU A 81 -0.46 6.66 9.24
CA LEU A 81 -1.78 7.15 9.63
C LEU A 81 -2.84 6.03 9.59
N ALA A 82 -2.85 5.19 8.56
CA ALA A 82 -3.73 4.02 8.51
C ALA A 82 -3.46 3.03 9.67
N ALA A 83 -2.20 2.88 10.07
CA ALA A 83 -1.84 2.05 11.22
C ALA A 83 -2.33 2.64 12.55
N GLU A 84 -2.25 3.97 12.71
CA GLU A 84 -2.79 4.71 13.87
C GLU A 84 -4.32 4.63 13.95
N GLU A 85 -5.00 4.57 12.81
CA GLU A 85 -6.45 4.38 12.69
C GLU A 85 -6.89 2.93 12.92
N GLY A 86 -5.95 1.99 13.08
CA GLY A 86 -6.25 0.58 13.33
C GLY A 86 -6.74 -0.19 12.11
N ILE A 87 -6.49 0.32 10.90
CA ILE A 87 -6.86 -0.34 9.63
C ILE A 87 -6.07 -1.65 9.43
N PHE A 88 -4.84 -1.71 9.93
CA PHE A 88 -3.95 -2.84 9.74
C PHE A 88 -3.92 -3.80 10.92
N GLN A 89 -3.81 -5.08 10.60
CA GLN A 89 -3.41 -6.12 11.55
C GLN A 89 -1.93 -6.48 11.34
N PRO A 90 -1.19 -6.87 12.39
CA PRO A 90 0.17 -7.38 12.25
C PRO A 90 0.21 -8.64 11.37
N LEU A 91 1.18 -8.73 10.46
CA LEU A 91 1.42 -9.90 9.62
C LEU A 91 2.84 -10.43 9.84
N GLN A 92 2.94 -11.58 10.51
CA GLN A 92 4.22 -12.26 10.73
C GLN A 92 4.58 -13.09 9.49
N SER A 93 5.63 -12.68 8.79
CA SER A 93 6.09 -13.37 7.58
C SER A 93 7.61 -13.32 7.47
N ASP A 94 8.26 -14.48 7.52
CA ASP A 94 9.71 -14.61 7.32
C ASP A 94 10.11 -14.12 5.92
N ILE A 95 9.26 -14.38 4.90
CA ILE A 95 9.49 -13.95 3.52
C ILE A 95 9.55 -12.41 3.45
N LEU A 96 8.59 -11.72 4.07
CA LEU A 96 8.57 -10.26 4.07
C LEU A 96 9.74 -9.68 4.89
N THR A 97 10.03 -10.29 6.04
CA THR A 97 11.09 -9.81 6.94
C THR A 97 12.48 -9.99 6.33
N GLU A 98 12.71 -11.05 5.56
CA GLU A 98 13.97 -11.28 4.84
C GLU A 98 14.08 -10.40 3.59
N ALA A 99 12.98 -10.20 2.87
CA ALA A 99 12.99 -9.43 1.61
C ALA A 99 13.02 -7.91 1.82
N ILE A 100 12.45 -7.40 2.92
CA ILE A 100 12.20 -5.97 3.13
C ILE A 100 13.06 -5.45 4.29
N PRO A 101 14.01 -4.53 4.03
CA PRO A 101 14.82 -3.91 5.07
C PRO A 101 13.99 -3.27 6.19
N GLU A 102 14.49 -3.32 7.42
CA GLU A 102 13.76 -2.84 8.62
C GLU A 102 13.27 -1.39 8.49
N GLN A 103 14.02 -0.51 7.83
CA GLN A 103 13.63 0.89 7.65
C GLN A 103 12.45 1.10 6.67
N PHE A 104 12.01 0.06 5.96
CA PHE A 104 10.92 0.10 5.00
C PHE A 104 9.70 -0.71 5.42
N ARG A 105 9.61 -1.09 6.70
CA ARG A 105 8.45 -1.78 7.27
C ARG A 105 8.12 -1.21 8.66
N ASP A 106 6.89 -1.44 9.10
CA ASP A 106 6.43 -1.01 10.41
C ASP A 106 7.13 -1.80 11.53
N THR A 107 7.39 -1.16 12.67
CA THR A 107 8.02 -1.83 13.83
C THR A 107 7.10 -2.85 14.51
N GLU A 108 5.79 -2.77 14.25
CA GLU A 108 4.78 -3.72 14.73
C GLU A 108 4.31 -4.67 13.62
N ASP A 109 5.02 -4.72 12.48
CA ASP A 109 4.73 -5.59 11.33
C ASP A 109 3.32 -5.40 10.74
N ARG A 110 2.76 -4.19 10.86
CA ARG A 110 1.43 -3.84 10.32
C ARG A 110 1.44 -3.48 8.84
N TRP A 111 2.56 -2.97 8.32
CA TRP A 111 2.68 -2.63 6.90
C TRP A 111 4.12 -2.83 6.40
N PHE A 112 4.24 -3.01 5.08
CA PHE A 112 5.49 -3.35 4.41
C PHE A 112 5.67 -2.55 3.11
N GLY A 113 6.84 -1.95 2.91
CA GLY A 113 7.18 -1.19 1.71
C GLY A 113 7.55 -2.08 0.54
N LEU A 114 6.79 -1.99 -0.56
CA LEU A 114 7.03 -2.78 -1.77
C LEU A 114 7.92 -2.08 -2.82
N ALA A 115 7.99 -0.75 -2.76
CA ALA A 115 8.77 0.06 -3.69
C ALA A 115 9.26 1.35 -3.02
N GLU A 116 10.50 1.74 -3.33
CA GLU A 116 11.09 2.99 -2.89
C GLU A 116 10.99 4.07 -3.98
N ARG A 117 10.84 5.32 -3.55
CA ARG A 117 10.91 6.49 -4.43
C ARG A 117 11.81 7.55 -3.80
N ALA A 118 12.82 7.99 -4.55
CA ALA A 118 13.59 9.16 -4.17
C ALA A 118 12.88 10.43 -4.67
N ARG A 119 12.48 11.31 -3.75
CA ARG A 119 12.25 12.71 -4.11
C ARG A 119 13.64 13.32 -4.29
N THR A 120 13.92 13.94 -5.42
CA THR A 120 15.26 14.46 -5.76
C THR A 120 15.15 15.87 -6.36
N ILE A 121 16.29 16.55 -6.47
CA ILE A 121 16.40 17.82 -7.17
C ILE A 121 16.53 17.54 -8.66
N VAL A 122 15.55 17.99 -9.44
CA VAL A 122 15.60 18.00 -10.90
C VAL A 122 15.88 19.44 -11.35
N TYR A 123 16.84 19.62 -12.27
CA TYR A 123 17.30 20.93 -12.70
C TYR A 123 17.43 21.03 -14.22
N ASP A 124 17.33 22.26 -14.74
CA ASP A 124 17.64 22.57 -16.14
C ASP A 124 19.16 22.64 -16.31
N ALA A 125 19.74 21.65 -16.98
CA ALA A 125 21.19 21.54 -17.20
C ALA A 125 21.79 22.69 -18.04
N SER A 126 20.96 23.50 -18.71
CA SER A 126 21.43 24.71 -19.40
C SER A 126 21.55 25.94 -18.48
N ARG A 127 20.99 25.87 -17.27
CA ARG A 127 20.85 27.02 -16.34
C ARG A 127 21.45 26.81 -14.96
N VAL A 128 21.79 25.59 -14.60
CA VAL A 128 22.31 25.21 -13.27
C VAL A 128 23.47 24.26 -13.45
N ASP A 129 24.62 24.61 -12.88
CA ASP A 129 25.74 23.68 -12.76
C ASP A 129 25.47 22.73 -11.58
N PRO A 130 25.65 21.40 -11.74
CA PRO A 130 25.40 20.44 -10.67
C PRO A 130 26.22 20.70 -9.40
N SER A 131 27.38 21.36 -9.50
CA SER A 131 28.21 21.75 -8.36
C SER A 131 27.59 22.87 -7.51
N GLU A 132 26.59 23.58 -8.04
CA GLU A 132 25.79 24.53 -7.27
C GLU A 132 24.77 23.83 -6.38
N LEU A 133 24.43 22.57 -6.66
CA LEU A 133 23.44 21.80 -5.90
C LEU A 133 24.10 21.02 -4.76
N SER A 134 23.45 21.01 -3.60
CA SER A 134 23.91 20.23 -2.44
C SER A 134 22.74 19.55 -1.73
N THR A 135 22.20 20.17 -0.68
CA THR A 135 21.13 19.60 0.15
C THR A 135 19.79 20.26 -0.10
N TYR A 136 18.73 19.74 0.51
CA TYR A 136 17.41 20.37 0.45
C TYR A 136 17.39 21.72 1.18
N GLU A 137 18.12 21.84 2.28
CA GLU A 137 18.22 23.06 3.08
C GLU A 137 18.88 24.19 2.28
N ASP A 138 19.84 23.86 1.42
CA ASP A 138 20.50 24.82 0.54
C ASP A 138 19.54 25.46 -0.47
N LEU A 139 18.43 24.79 -0.83
CA LEU A 139 17.41 25.37 -1.69
C LEU A 139 16.71 26.58 -1.06
N ALA A 140 16.89 26.83 0.24
CA ALA A 140 16.42 28.05 0.91
C ALA A 140 17.36 29.26 0.72
N ASP A 141 18.54 29.08 0.12
CA ASP A 141 19.47 30.18 -0.14
C ASP A 141 18.86 31.21 -1.11
N PRO A 142 19.04 32.53 -0.87
CA PRO A 142 18.51 33.58 -1.74
C PRO A 142 18.90 33.45 -3.22
N ARG A 143 19.99 32.75 -3.57
CA ARG A 143 20.39 32.49 -4.97
C ARG A 143 19.35 31.70 -5.78
N TRP A 144 18.44 31.01 -5.10
CA TRP A 144 17.36 30.24 -5.72
C TRP A 144 16.04 31.01 -5.83
N GLU A 145 15.98 32.26 -5.36
CA GLU A 145 14.77 33.10 -5.45
C GLU A 145 14.30 33.24 -6.91
N GLY A 146 13.01 32.96 -7.14
CA GLY A 146 12.41 32.97 -8.48
C GLY A 146 12.85 31.84 -9.41
N ARG A 147 13.64 30.87 -8.92
CA ARG A 147 14.18 29.74 -9.71
C ARG A 147 13.65 28.37 -9.31
N LEU A 148 12.89 28.28 -8.22
CA LEU A 148 12.28 27.02 -7.75
C LEU A 148 10.89 26.81 -8.35
N CYS A 149 10.63 25.61 -8.83
CA CYS A 149 9.30 25.16 -9.25
C CYS A 149 8.91 23.94 -8.43
N LEU A 150 7.96 24.11 -7.52
CA LEU A 150 7.43 23.06 -6.67
C LEU A 150 5.95 22.86 -6.99
N ARG A 151 5.44 21.64 -6.82
CA ARG A 151 4.00 21.39 -6.88
C ARG A 151 3.33 22.28 -5.82
N GLY A 152 2.26 22.98 -6.20
CA GLY A 152 1.46 23.77 -5.25
C GLY A 152 0.97 22.92 -4.08
N ALA A 153 0.82 23.56 -2.92
CA ALA A 153 0.16 22.99 -1.75
C ALA A 153 -1.35 22.88 -1.99
#